data_AF-A0A1B6FFW9-F1
#
_entry.id   AF-A0A1B6FFW9-F1
#
_cell.length_a   1.000
_cell.length_b   1.000
_cell.length_c   1.000
_cell.angle_alpha   90.00
_cell.angle_beta   90.00
_cell.angle_gamma   90.00
#
_symmetry.space_group_name_H-M   'P 1'
#
loop_
_entity.id
_entity.type
_entity.pdbx_description
1 polymer ?
#
loop_
_entity_poly.entity_id
_entity_poly.type
_entity_poly.pdbx_seq_one_letter_code
_entity_poly.pdbx_strand_id
1 'polypeptide(L)'
;RMIENFLTTEVWKQGLNTYLTANTNGTGTPEKLFSALVNNSKDATTIINTLEGWTTQPGYPLITVTSSQVGTTNITYVLSQMPYAQSNTSKCMWNVPIVYTSQKESQFDAAKAQTHWLYHSDNTTNTLTVDDNGWLIVNVDQIGFYRVNYDALNWNKLKTQLDSNFTQISNINRAQIIDDALHLARTGHLDYATAFGLTNYLTKETDLAPWNAFFVNMRFLINIYY
;
A
#
# COMPACT_ATOMS: atom_id res chain seq x y z
N ARG A 1 1.09 -8.82 -9.48
CA ARG A 1 0.12 -8.45 -8.42
C ARG A 1 -0.23 -6.97 -8.47
N MET A 2 0.62 -6.03 -8.02
CA MET A 2 0.30 -4.58 -8.11
C MET A 2 -0.02 -4.12 -9.55
N ILE A 3 0.90 -4.37 -10.50
CA ILE A 3 0.71 -4.00 -11.91
C ILE A 3 -0.52 -4.68 -12.52
N GLU A 4 -0.74 -5.95 -12.21
CA GLU A 4 -1.90 -6.71 -12.65
C GLU A 4 -3.22 -6.14 -12.11
N ASN A 5 -3.26 -5.74 -10.84
CA ASN A 5 -4.45 -5.13 -10.25
C ASN A 5 -4.75 -3.77 -10.89
N PHE A 6 -3.72 -2.94 -11.08
CA PHE A 6 -3.85 -1.66 -11.79
C PHE A 6 -4.34 -1.86 -13.23
N LEU A 7 -3.68 -2.72 -14.01
CA LEU A 7 -4.05 -2.94 -15.42
C LEU A 7 -5.38 -3.69 -15.56
N THR A 8 -5.87 -4.33 -14.50
CA THR A 8 -6.84 -5.43 -14.49
C THR A 8 -6.25 -6.76 -14.98
N THR A 9 -6.77 -7.86 -14.42
CA THR A 9 -6.34 -9.22 -14.79
C THR A 9 -6.53 -9.52 -16.27
N GLU A 10 -7.57 -8.97 -16.90
CA GLU A 10 -7.85 -9.19 -18.32
C GLU A 10 -6.77 -8.57 -19.21
N VAL A 11 -6.50 -7.26 -19.04
CA VAL A 11 -5.46 -6.55 -19.81
C VAL A 11 -4.09 -7.14 -19.52
N TRP A 12 -3.80 -7.48 -18.26
CA TRP A 12 -2.55 -8.14 -17.87
C TRP A 12 -2.34 -9.46 -18.62
N LYS A 13 -3.35 -10.34 -18.64
CA LYS A 13 -3.27 -11.63 -19.36
C LYS A 13 -3.14 -11.44 -20.87
N GLN A 14 -3.89 -10.49 -21.44
CA GLN A 14 -3.80 -10.18 -22.87
C GLN A 14 -2.41 -9.66 -23.24
N GLY A 15 -1.86 -8.74 -22.45
CA GLY A 15 -0.52 -8.20 -22.64
C GLY A 15 0.57 -9.27 -22.49
N LEU A 16 0.45 -10.16 -21.50
CA LEU A 16 1.35 -11.30 -21.34
C LEU A 16 1.28 -12.27 -22.52
N ASN A 17 0.08 -12.59 -23.02
CA ASN A 17 -0.07 -13.47 -24.19
C ASN A 17 0.60 -12.82 -25.42
N THR A 18 0.38 -11.52 -25.63
CA THR A 18 1.01 -10.75 -26.69
C THR A 18 2.55 -10.79 -26.57
N TYR A 19 3.07 -10.57 -25.36
CA TYR A 19 4.49 -10.63 -25.08
C TYR A 19 5.09 -12.00 -25.38
N LEU A 20 4.49 -13.07 -24.87
CA LEU A 20 5.00 -14.44 -25.03
C LEU A 20 4.98 -14.87 -26.49
N THR A 21 3.88 -14.58 -27.20
CA THR A 21 3.75 -14.90 -28.64
C THR A 21 4.80 -14.17 -29.46
N ALA A 22 4.98 -12.87 -29.24
CA ALA A 22 5.95 -12.04 -29.97
C ALA A 22 7.42 -12.36 -29.64
N ASN A 23 7.70 -12.99 -28.50
CA ASN A 23 9.06 -13.31 -28.04
C ASN A 23 9.37 -14.81 -28.03
N THR A 24 8.60 -15.62 -28.76
CA THR A 24 8.83 -17.06 -28.90
C THR A 24 10.27 -17.33 -29.37
N ASN A 25 11.01 -18.15 -28.63
CA ASN A 25 12.43 -18.51 -28.90
C ASN A 25 13.42 -17.32 -28.88
N GLY A 26 13.03 -16.15 -28.37
CA GLY A 26 13.88 -14.97 -28.25
C GLY A 26 14.26 -14.63 -26.81
N THR A 27 15.09 -13.61 -26.65
CA THR A 27 15.43 -13.05 -25.33
C THR A 27 14.38 -12.04 -24.87
N GLY A 28 13.94 -12.16 -23.63
CA GLY A 28 13.06 -11.20 -22.98
C GLY A 28 13.80 -9.99 -22.42
N THR A 29 13.25 -8.80 -22.61
CA THR A 29 13.71 -7.57 -21.93
C THR A 29 12.51 -6.81 -21.34
N PRO A 30 12.72 -5.93 -20.34
CA PRO A 30 11.65 -5.11 -19.76
C PRO A 30 10.89 -4.28 -20.80
N GLU A 31 11.59 -3.70 -21.78
CA GLU A 31 11.01 -2.83 -22.81
C GLU A 31 10.00 -3.61 -23.68
N LYS A 32 10.35 -4.85 -24.03
CA LYS A 32 9.47 -5.76 -24.78
C LYS A 32 8.21 -6.11 -23.98
N LEU A 33 8.36 -6.33 -22.67
CA LEU A 33 7.22 -6.62 -21.79
C LEU A 33 6.31 -5.39 -21.67
N PHE A 34 6.88 -4.21 -21.39
CA PHE A 34 6.11 -2.98 -21.21
C PHE A 34 5.35 -2.61 -22.47
N SER A 35 6.00 -2.70 -23.64
CA SER A 35 5.36 -2.46 -24.95
C SER A 35 4.16 -3.38 -25.18
N ALA A 36 4.29 -4.67 -24.83
CA ALA A 36 3.20 -5.63 -24.97
C ALA A 36 2.03 -5.36 -24.01
N LEU A 37 2.32 -4.88 -22.79
CA LEU A 37 1.29 -4.52 -21.79
C LEU A 37 0.47 -3.29 -22.18
N VAL A 38 1.03 -2.38 -22.99
CA VAL A 38 0.35 -1.13 -23.38
C VAL A 38 -0.16 -1.11 -24.81
N ASN A 39 -0.05 -2.21 -25.56
CA ASN A 39 -0.30 -2.28 -27.01
C ASN A 39 -1.66 -1.70 -27.46
N ASN A 40 -2.68 -1.70 -26.58
CA ASN A 40 -4.01 -1.13 -26.84
C ASN A 40 -4.47 -0.09 -25.80
N SER A 41 -3.54 0.43 -24.98
CA SER A 41 -3.88 1.39 -23.93
C SER A 41 -3.90 2.82 -24.46
N LYS A 42 -4.92 3.60 -24.07
CA LYS A 42 -4.97 5.05 -24.33
C LYS A 42 -3.95 5.84 -23.50
N ASP A 43 -3.49 5.27 -22.39
CA ASP A 43 -2.57 5.90 -21.43
C ASP A 43 -1.21 5.18 -21.39
N ALA A 44 -0.76 4.68 -22.54
CA ALA A 44 0.48 3.89 -22.67
C ALA A 44 1.70 4.56 -22.03
N THR A 45 1.88 5.87 -22.25
CA THR A 45 3.00 6.65 -21.69
C THR A 45 2.99 6.65 -20.17
N THR A 46 1.84 6.88 -19.54
CA THR A 46 1.71 6.89 -18.08
C THR A 46 1.99 5.52 -17.48
N ILE A 47 1.50 4.46 -18.13
CA ILE A 47 1.76 3.07 -17.72
C ILE A 47 3.25 2.76 -17.82
N ILE A 48 3.89 3.05 -18.95
CA ILE A 48 5.33 2.80 -19.15
C ILE A 48 6.15 3.56 -18.09
N ASN A 49 5.92 4.87 -17.93
CA ASN A 49 6.63 5.69 -16.95
C ASN A 49 6.46 5.14 -15.51
N THR A 50 5.26 4.62 -15.20
CA THR A 50 5.00 3.97 -13.91
C THR A 50 5.83 2.68 -13.79
N LEU A 51 5.78 1.80 -14.79
CA LEU A 51 6.54 0.54 -14.79
C LEU A 51 8.05 0.77 -14.67
N GLU A 52 8.58 1.74 -15.41
CA GLU A 52 9.99 2.14 -15.35
C GLU A 52 10.37 2.65 -13.96
N GLY A 53 9.57 3.56 -13.37
CA GLY A 53 9.79 4.07 -12.02
C GLY A 53 9.79 2.97 -10.94
N TRP A 54 9.04 1.89 -11.13
CA TRP A 54 9.03 0.75 -10.18
C TRP A 54 10.16 -0.26 -10.42
N THR A 55 10.79 -0.28 -11.59
CA THR A 55 11.77 -1.32 -11.96
C THR A 55 13.21 -0.82 -12.06
N THR A 56 13.42 0.49 -12.18
CA THR A 56 14.75 1.08 -12.43
C THR A 56 15.37 1.78 -11.23
N GLN A 57 14.63 1.95 -10.12
CA GLN A 57 15.13 2.60 -8.91
C GLN A 57 15.06 1.69 -7.68
N PRO A 58 16.00 1.82 -6.74
CA PRO A 58 16.04 0.99 -5.55
C PRO A 58 14.98 1.41 -4.51
N GLY A 59 14.54 0.43 -3.72
CA GLY A 59 13.62 0.64 -2.61
C GLY A 59 12.15 0.68 -3.04
N TYR A 60 11.32 1.21 -2.16
CA TYR A 60 9.88 1.39 -2.35
C TYR A 60 9.40 2.57 -1.50
N PRO A 61 8.23 3.17 -1.77
CA PRO A 61 7.78 4.32 -1.00
C PRO A 61 7.15 3.93 0.34
N LEU A 62 7.32 4.80 1.32
CA LEU A 62 6.43 4.95 2.46
C LEU A 62 5.36 5.98 2.09
N ILE A 63 4.11 5.56 2.08
CA ILE A 63 2.96 6.45 1.87
C ILE A 63 2.47 6.95 3.22
N THR A 64 2.48 8.27 3.42
CA THR A 64 1.93 8.90 4.62
C THR A 64 0.58 9.52 4.31
N VAL A 65 -0.41 9.19 5.13
CA VAL A 65 -1.80 9.61 4.98
C VAL A 65 -2.19 10.49 6.16
N THR A 66 -2.43 11.78 5.89
CA THR A 66 -2.73 12.78 6.92
C THR A 66 -4.08 13.41 6.67
N SER A 67 -4.97 13.41 7.65
CA SER A 67 -6.24 14.14 7.59
C SER A 67 -5.98 15.65 7.60
N SER A 68 -6.52 16.39 6.61
CA SER A 68 -6.33 17.86 6.51
C SER A 68 -7.58 18.65 6.90
N GLN A 69 -8.77 18.09 6.66
CA GLN A 69 -10.03 18.68 7.08
C GLN A 69 -11.03 17.58 7.45
N VAL A 70 -11.58 17.68 8.66
CA VAL A 70 -12.73 16.90 9.09
C VAL A 70 -13.96 17.77 8.82
N GLY A 71 -14.57 17.61 7.64
CA GLY A 71 -15.93 18.07 7.44
C GLY A 71 -16.87 17.26 8.33
N THR A 72 -18.07 17.76 8.62
CA THR A 72 -19.02 17.01 9.46
C THR A 72 -19.40 15.63 8.88
N THR A 73 -19.24 15.43 7.56
CA THR A 73 -19.51 14.15 6.87
C THR A 73 -18.34 13.59 6.07
N ASN A 74 -17.43 14.43 5.55
CA ASN A 74 -16.35 13.99 4.65
C ASN A 74 -14.98 14.33 5.25
N ILE A 75 -14.03 13.40 5.17
CA ILE A 75 -12.64 13.63 5.53
C ILE A 75 -11.80 13.74 4.26
N THR A 76 -11.02 14.81 4.16
CA THR A 76 -9.98 14.96 3.14
C THR A 76 -8.64 14.53 3.73
N TYR A 77 -7.98 13.59 3.06
CA TYR A 77 -6.64 13.11 3.37
C TYR A 77 -5.65 13.68 2.36
N VAL A 78 -4.50 14.13 2.85
CA VAL A 78 -3.33 14.48 2.04
C VAL A 78 -2.40 13.28 2.05
N LEU A 79 -2.03 12.82 0.85
CA LEU A 79 -1.10 11.71 0.66
C LEU A 79 0.26 12.26 0.26
N SER A 80 1.29 11.81 0.94
CA SER A 80 2.68 12.07 0.58
C SER A 80 3.47 10.77 0.51
N GLN A 81 4.59 10.82 -0.21
CA GLN A 81 5.50 9.69 -0.31
C GLN A 81 6.91 10.12 0.07
N MET A 82 7.65 9.18 0.65
CA MET A 82 9.10 9.27 0.76
C MET A 82 9.71 7.90 0.47
N PRO A 83 10.93 7.83 -0.06
CA PRO A 83 11.64 6.57 -0.23
C PRO A 83 11.86 5.87 1.13
N TYR A 84 11.48 4.60 1.22
CA TYR A 84 11.66 3.75 2.39
C TYR A 84 12.82 2.77 2.14
N ALA A 85 14.05 3.26 2.29
CA ALA A 85 15.28 2.46 2.19
C ALA A 85 16.45 3.10 2.95
N GLN A 86 17.38 2.27 3.45
CA GLN A 86 18.59 2.73 4.13
C GLN A 86 19.65 3.19 3.10
N SER A 87 19.95 4.49 3.14
CA SER A 87 21.03 5.20 2.45
C SER A 87 20.86 5.43 0.92
N ASN A 88 20.93 6.71 0.53
CA ASN A 88 21.05 7.25 -0.84
C ASN A 88 19.81 7.31 -1.76
N THR A 89 18.59 7.10 -1.25
CA THR A 89 17.37 7.13 -2.07
C THR A 89 16.59 8.45 -2.00
N SER A 90 17.13 9.53 -1.43
CA SER A 90 16.38 10.75 -1.05
C SER A 90 15.61 11.47 -2.16
N LYS A 91 15.79 11.09 -3.43
CA LYS A 91 15.07 11.65 -4.60
C LYS A 91 14.18 10.64 -5.34
N CYS A 92 14.16 9.37 -4.95
CA CYS A 92 13.34 8.36 -5.61
C CYS A 92 11.85 8.59 -5.30
N MET A 93 11.05 8.72 -6.35
CA MET A 93 9.60 8.92 -6.26
C MET A 93 8.92 7.97 -7.24
N TRP A 94 7.71 7.53 -6.91
CA TRP A 94 6.95 6.56 -7.70
C TRP A 94 5.58 7.11 -8.06
N ASN A 95 5.05 6.72 -9.22
CA ASN A 95 3.62 6.80 -9.47
C ASN A 95 2.97 5.60 -8.77
N VAL A 96 2.17 5.85 -7.74
CA VAL A 96 1.63 4.79 -6.88
C VAL A 96 0.13 4.64 -7.11
N PRO A 97 -0.33 3.48 -7.62
CA PRO A 97 -1.75 3.15 -7.61
C PRO A 97 -2.16 2.82 -6.16
N ILE A 98 -2.90 3.73 -5.56
CA ILE A 98 -3.42 3.59 -4.21
C ILE A 98 -4.76 2.86 -4.28
N VAL A 99 -4.84 1.68 -3.68
CA VAL A 99 -6.10 0.97 -3.45
C VAL A 99 -6.50 1.14 -2.00
N TYR A 100 -7.71 1.62 -1.73
CA TYR A 100 -8.12 1.97 -0.38
C TYR A 100 -9.59 1.62 -0.09
N THR A 101 -9.90 1.52 1.19
CA THR A 101 -11.27 1.34 1.68
C THR A 101 -11.48 2.07 2.99
N SER A 102 -12.72 2.44 3.28
CA SER A 102 -13.13 3.09 4.53
C SER A 102 -13.93 2.12 5.40
N GLN A 103 -14.17 2.49 6.65
CA GLN A 103 -15.00 1.70 7.56
C GLN A 103 -16.42 1.48 7.03
N LYS A 104 -17.02 2.49 6.40
CA LYS A 104 -18.35 2.45 5.80
C LYS A 104 -18.43 1.46 4.63
N GLU A 105 -17.44 1.48 3.74
CA GLU A 105 -17.42 0.62 2.55
C GLU A 105 -16.96 -0.81 2.89
N SER A 106 -15.95 -0.97 3.75
CA SER A 106 -15.38 -2.26 4.17
C SER A 106 -15.10 -3.22 3.00
N GLN A 107 -14.67 -2.69 1.85
CA GLN A 107 -14.38 -3.45 0.64
C GLN A 107 -12.92 -3.91 0.65
N PHE A 108 -12.69 -5.16 1.08
CA PHE A 108 -11.37 -5.77 1.16
C PHE A 108 -11.07 -6.74 0.00
N ASP A 109 -11.60 -6.43 -1.19
CA ASP A 109 -11.18 -7.05 -2.45
C ASP A 109 -10.51 -5.96 -3.28
N ALA A 110 -9.19 -6.06 -3.45
CA ALA A 110 -8.43 -5.05 -4.18
C ALA A 110 -8.91 -4.84 -5.64
N ALA A 111 -9.61 -5.80 -6.25
CA ALA A 111 -10.17 -5.63 -7.59
C ALA A 111 -11.48 -4.81 -7.59
N LYS A 112 -12.13 -4.63 -6.44
CA LYS A 112 -13.40 -3.91 -6.27
C LYS A 112 -13.29 -2.66 -5.40
N ALA A 113 -12.23 -2.54 -4.62
CA ALA A 113 -11.97 -1.41 -3.75
C ALA A 113 -11.73 -0.11 -4.55
N GLN A 114 -11.80 1.02 -3.85
CA GLN A 114 -11.60 2.31 -4.48
C GLN A 114 -10.13 2.53 -4.84
N THR A 115 -9.88 3.22 -5.96
CA THR A 115 -8.54 3.47 -6.47
C THR A 115 -8.26 4.96 -6.58
N HIS A 116 -7.04 5.38 -6.27
CA HIS A 116 -6.56 6.75 -6.42
C HIS A 116 -5.12 6.73 -6.95
N TRP A 117 -4.75 7.72 -7.76
CA TRP A 117 -3.37 7.83 -8.23
C TRP A 117 -2.60 8.86 -7.43
N LEU A 118 -1.53 8.40 -6.79
CA LEU A 118 -0.51 9.27 -6.24
C LEU A 118 0.58 9.45 -7.29
N TYR A 119 0.47 10.52 -8.07
CA TYR A 119 1.49 10.86 -9.07
C TYR A 119 2.64 11.63 -8.43
N HIS A 120 3.86 11.32 -8.86
CA HIS A 120 5.02 12.15 -8.59
C HIS A 120 4.95 13.38 -9.50
N SER A 121 4.53 14.52 -8.93
CA SER A 121 4.64 15.83 -9.60
C SER A 121 4.93 16.92 -8.58
N ASP A 122 5.78 17.88 -8.94
CA ASP A 122 6.31 18.91 -8.03
C ASP A 122 5.24 19.92 -7.55
N ASN A 123 4.03 19.92 -8.13
CA ASN A 123 3.03 20.97 -7.93
C ASN A 123 1.61 20.48 -7.56
N THR A 124 1.40 19.19 -7.32
CA THR A 124 0.05 18.67 -6.96
C THR A 124 0.01 18.16 -5.53
N THR A 125 -0.78 18.82 -4.68
CA THR A 125 -1.22 18.21 -3.42
C THR A 125 -2.09 17.02 -3.77
N ASN A 126 -1.60 15.82 -3.52
CA ASN A 126 -2.37 14.60 -3.74
C ASN A 126 -3.38 14.46 -2.60
N THR A 127 -4.66 14.67 -2.91
CA THR A 127 -5.75 14.60 -1.94
C THR A 127 -6.73 13.50 -2.27
N LEU A 128 -7.20 12.85 -1.21
CA LEU A 128 -8.21 11.81 -1.25
C LEU A 128 -9.37 12.22 -0.33
N THR A 129 -10.58 12.36 -0.87
CA THR A 129 -11.78 12.68 -0.08
C THR A 129 -12.61 11.43 0.12
N VAL A 130 -12.99 11.14 1.36
CA VAL A 130 -13.80 9.98 1.74
C VAL A 130 -15.04 10.46 2.50
N ASP A 131 -16.21 10.01 2.06
CA ASP A 131 -17.50 10.23 2.76
C ASP A 131 -17.67 9.20 3.90
N ASP A 132 -16.73 9.27 4.86
CA ASP A 132 -16.72 8.46 6.06
C ASP A 132 -15.83 9.11 7.13
N ASN A 133 -16.35 9.15 8.36
CA ASN A 133 -15.61 9.62 9.54
C ASN A 133 -14.92 8.49 10.31
N GLY A 134 -15.06 7.23 9.86
CA GLY A 134 -14.38 6.05 10.39
C GLY A 134 -12.89 6.00 10.05
N TRP A 135 -12.29 4.82 10.19
CA TRP A 135 -10.92 4.57 9.75
C TRP A 135 -10.82 4.50 8.23
N LEU A 136 -9.63 4.82 7.72
CA LEU A 136 -9.20 4.60 6.35
C LEU A 136 -8.10 3.53 6.34
N ILE A 137 -8.21 2.55 5.44
CA ILE A 137 -7.14 1.61 5.13
C ILE A 137 -6.71 1.83 3.69
N VAL A 138 -5.42 2.08 3.53
CA VAL A 138 -4.73 2.14 2.24
C VAL A 138 -3.93 0.84 2.06
N ASN A 139 -3.79 0.44 0.79
CA ASN A 139 -3.21 -0.82 0.34
C ASN A 139 -4.07 -2.04 0.67
N VAL A 140 -5.34 -2.04 0.24
CA VAL A 140 -6.23 -3.20 0.38
C VAL A 140 -5.56 -4.47 -0.17
N ASP A 141 -5.68 -5.58 0.57
CA ASP A 141 -5.01 -6.87 0.33
C ASP A 141 -3.47 -6.81 0.26
N GLN A 142 -2.87 -5.72 0.73
CA GLN A 142 -1.43 -5.45 0.59
C GLN A 142 -0.97 -5.63 -0.87
N ILE A 143 -1.84 -5.25 -1.82
CA ILE A 143 -1.63 -5.52 -3.25
C ILE A 143 -0.47 -4.71 -3.85
N GLY A 144 -0.24 -3.52 -3.29
CA GLY A 144 0.80 -2.57 -3.65
C GLY A 144 2.10 -2.82 -2.90
N PHE A 145 3.22 -2.58 -3.57
CA PHE A 145 4.55 -2.77 -3.03
C PHE A 145 5.05 -1.51 -2.30
N TYR A 146 4.38 -1.15 -1.22
CA TYR A 146 4.69 0.03 -0.40
C TYR A 146 4.17 -0.14 1.03
N ARG A 147 4.73 0.63 1.96
CA ARG A 147 4.25 0.70 3.35
C ARG A 147 3.34 1.90 3.56
N VAL A 148 2.48 1.82 4.56
CA VAL A 148 1.55 2.91 4.88
C VAL A 148 1.75 3.40 6.31
N ASN A 149 1.95 4.70 6.47
CA ASN A 149 1.84 5.40 7.73
C ASN A 149 0.59 6.27 7.73
N TYR A 150 -0.07 6.37 8.87
CA TYR A 150 -1.21 7.24 9.06
C TYR A 150 -0.91 8.29 10.13
N ASP A 151 -1.72 9.34 10.18
CA ASP A 151 -1.73 10.23 11.33
C ASP A 151 -2.24 9.52 12.60
N ALA A 152 -2.04 10.18 13.75
CA ALA A 152 -2.46 9.65 15.04
C ALA A 152 -3.97 9.40 15.14
N LEU A 153 -4.79 10.20 14.43
CA LEU A 153 -6.24 10.06 14.45
C LEU A 153 -6.65 8.72 13.82
N ASN A 154 -6.14 8.41 12.64
CA ASN A 154 -6.47 7.17 11.96
C ASN A 154 -5.86 5.94 12.65
N TRP A 155 -4.63 6.04 13.17
CA TRP A 155 -4.06 4.96 13.99
C TRP A 155 -4.94 4.62 15.20
N ASN A 156 -5.46 5.63 15.90
CA ASN A 156 -6.38 5.42 17.02
C ASN A 156 -7.72 4.79 16.60
N LYS A 157 -8.27 5.19 15.44
CA LYS A 157 -9.49 4.58 14.90
C LYS A 157 -9.25 3.10 14.54
N LEU A 158 -8.14 2.78 13.89
CA LEU A 158 -7.74 1.40 13.58
C LEU A 158 -7.58 0.56 14.86
N LYS A 159 -6.87 1.09 15.87
CA LYS A 159 -6.73 0.43 17.18
C LYS A 159 -8.09 0.13 17.80
N THR A 160 -8.99 1.11 17.81
CA THR A 160 -10.34 0.96 18.36
C THR A 160 -11.13 -0.12 17.61
N GLN A 161 -11.05 -0.15 16.27
CA GLN A 161 -11.68 -1.19 15.46
C GLN A 161 -11.13 -2.58 15.78
N LEU A 162 -9.80 -2.72 15.85
CA LEU A 162 -9.16 -4.00 16.16
C LEU A 162 -9.55 -4.52 17.55
N ASP A 163 -9.58 -3.65 18.56
CA ASP A 163 -9.93 -4.04 19.93
C ASP A 163 -11.42 -4.44 20.05
N SER A 164 -12.31 -3.78 19.31
CA SER A 164 -13.76 -3.96 19.40
C SER A 164 -14.30 -5.06 18.48
N ASN A 165 -13.93 -5.03 17.20
CA ASN A 165 -14.36 -5.99 16.19
C ASN A 165 -13.31 -6.09 15.07
N PHE A 166 -12.20 -6.78 15.34
CA PHE A 166 -11.12 -6.98 14.37
C PHE A 166 -11.59 -7.68 13.09
N THR A 167 -12.59 -8.55 13.16
CA THR A 167 -13.07 -9.34 11.99
C THR A 167 -13.68 -8.49 10.88
N GLN A 168 -14.00 -7.21 11.15
CA GLN A 168 -14.43 -6.27 10.11
C GLN A 168 -13.31 -5.89 9.14
N ILE A 169 -12.04 -5.97 9.55
CA ILE A 169 -10.88 -5.76 8.68
C ILE A 169 -10.38 -7.13 8.20
N SER A 170 -10.07 -7.28 6.90
CA SER A 170 -9.55 -8.56 6.38
C SER A 170 -8.26 -9.00 7.07
N ASN A 171 -8.03 -10.31 7.18
CA ASN A 171 -6.85 -10.84 7.86
C ASN A 171 -5.52 -10.38 7.22
N ILE A 172 -5.48 -10.19 5.89
CA ILE A 172 -4.32 -9.64 5.18
C ILE A 172 -4.08 -8.18 5.59
N ASN A 173 -5.11 -7.34 5.63
CA ASN A 173 -4.93 -5.95 6.03
C ASN A 173 -4.65 -5.81 7.54
N ARG A 174 -5.17 -6.70 8.39
CA ARG A 174 -4.76 -6.79 9.80
C ARG A 174 -3.28 -7.14 9.96
N ALA A 175 -2.79 -8.08 9.15
CA ALA A 175 -1.38 -8.42 9.11
C ALA A 175 -0.52 -7.25 8.64
N GLN A 176 -0.96 -6.55 7.59
CA GLN A 176 -0.31 -5.34 7.10
C GLN A 176 -0.26 -4.25 8.19
N ILE A 177 -1.37 -3.98 8.89
CA ILE A 177 -1.41 -2.97 9.97
C ILE A 177 -0.36 -3.26 11.04
N ILE A 178 -0.24 -4.52 11.48
CA ILE A 178 0.76 -4.92 12.47
C ILE A 178 2.17 -4.79 11.90
N ASP A 179 2.40 -5.31 10.70
CA ASP A 179 3.73 -5.31 10.08
C ASP A 179 4.23 -3.88 9.83
N ASP A 180 3.37 -3.01 9.28
CA ASP A 180 3.68 -1.61 9.03
C ASP A 180 3.91 -0.87 10.35
N ALA A 181 3.02 -1.01 11.35
CA ALA A 181 3.19 -0.29 12.62
C ALA A 181 4.51 -0.63 13.33
N LEU A 182 4.87 -1.92 13.40
CA LEU A 182 6.10 -2.36 14.06
C LEU A 182 7.36 -2.00 13.26
N HIS A 183 7.31 -2.08 11.92
CA HIS A 183 8.41 -1.60 11.07
C HIS A 183 8.59 -0.08 11.18
N LEU A 184 7.49 0.67 11.17
CA LEU A 184 7.52 2.13 11.29
C LEU A 184 8.07 2.55 12.65
N ALA A 185 7.71 1.85 13.72
CA ALA A 185 8.27 2.08 15.05
C ALA A 185 9.78 1.83 15.10
N ARG A 186 10.23 0.72 14.50
CA ARG A 186 11.65 0.42 14.32
C ARG A 186 12.40 1.51 13.57
N THR A 187 11.78 2.12 12.56
CA THR A 187 12.41 3.17 11.74
C THR A 187 12.18 4.59 12.26
N GLY A 188 11.49 4.77 13.39
CA GLY A 188 11.23 6.08 13.99
C GLY A 188 10.12 6.90 13.32
N HIS A 189 9.30 6.30 12.47
CA HIS A 189 8.15 6.95 11.81
C HIS A 189 6.84 6.80 12.58
N LEU A 190 6.81 5.92 13.60
CA LEU A 190 5.72 5.73 14.55
C LEU A 190 6.33 5.54 15.93
N ASP A 191 5.63 5.90 17.00
CA ASP A 191 6.10 5.59 18.35
C ASP A 191 5.76 4.14 18.73
N TYR A 192 6.62 3.51 19.52
CA TYR A 192 6.39 2.13 19.96
C TYR A 192 5.13 1.96 20.80
N ALA A 193 4.66 2.98 21.51
CA ALA A 193 3.45 2.86 22.33
C ALA A 193 2.21 2.68 21.45
N THR A 194 2.10 3.45 20.36
CA THR A 194 1.06 3.27 19.33
C THR A 194 1.19 1.90 18.66
N ALA A 195 2.40 1.53 18.23
CA ALA A 195 2.62 0.26 17.54
C ALA A 195 2.27 -0.96 18.41
N PHE A 196 2.75 -1.02 19.66
CA PHE A 196 2.39 -2.10 20.57
C PHE A 196 0.92 -2.04 20.98
N GLY A 197 0.33 -0.84 21.12
CA GLY A 197 -1.10 -0.68 21.35
C GLY A 197 -1.97 -1.36 20.29
N LEU A 198 -1.53 -1.37 19.03
CA LEU A 198 -2.20 -2.10 17.93
C LEU A 198 -2.05 -3.61 18.02
N THR A 199 -1.11 -4.15 18.81
CA THR A 199 -0.92 -5.60 18.96
C THR A 199 -1.79 -6.22 20.06
N ASN A 200 -2.41 -5.39 20.92
CA ASN A 200 -3.18 -5.88 22.07
C ASN A 200 -4.35 -6.80 21.67
N TYR A 201 -5.02 -6.51 20.55
CA TYR A 201 -6.14 -7.33 20.06
C TYR A 201 -5.71 -8.74 19.65
N LEU A 202 -4.41 -9.01 19.41
CA LEU A 202 -3.92 -10.33 18.99
C LEU A 202 -4.32 -11.43 19.97
N THR A 203 -4.54 -11.10 21.24
CA THR A 203 -5.12 -12.03 22.23
C THR A 203 -6.45 -12.67 21.81
N LYS A 204 -7.17 -12.05 20.86
CA LYS A 204 -8.44 -12.50 20.28
C LYS A 204 -8.28 -13.03 18.85
N GLU A 205 -7.11 -12.86 18.24
CA GLU A 205 -6.85 -13.18 16.83
C GLU A 205 -6.67 -14.69 16.62
N THR A 206 -7.29 -15.20 15.56
CA THR A 206 -7.28 -16.63 15.19
C THR A 206 -6.63 -16.88 13.84
N ASP A 207 -6.50 -15.86 12.98
CA ASP A 207 -5.85 -15.98 11.69
C ASP A 207 -4.32 -16.00 11.82
N LEU A 208 -3.65 -16.81 10.98
CA LEU A 208 -2.20 -16.96 11.02
C LEU A 208 -1.45 -15.71 10.53
N ALA A 209 -2.00 -14.99 9.55
CA ALA A 209 -1.28 -13.90 8.90
C ALA A 209 -0.91 -12.75 9.87
N PRO A 210 -1.82 -12.23 10.72
CA PRO A 210 -1.47 -11.20 11.70
C PRO A 210 -0.49 -11.68 12.77
N TRP A 211 -0.60 -12.92 13.22
CA TRP A 211 0.38 -13.53 14.13
C TRP A 211 1.76 -13.64 13.51
N ASN A 212 1.85 -14.07 12.25
CA ASN A 212 3.13 -14.14 11.55
C ASN A 212 3.78 -12.76 11.40
N ALA A 213 3.00 -11.73 11.04
CA ALA A 213 3.47 -10.34 10.99
C ALA A 213 4.05 -9.90 12.35
N PHE A 214 3.35 -10.19 13.44
CA PHE A 214 3.84 -9.89 14.78
C PHE A 214 5.16 -10.61 15.09
N PHE A 215 5.24 -11.93 14.91
CA PHE A 215 6.43 -12.71 15.27
C PHE A 215 7.67 -12.34 14.46
N VAL A 216 7.53 -12.06 13.17
CA VAL A 216 8.64 -11.59 12.31
C VAL A 216 9.23 -10.30 12.87
N ASN A 217 8.38 -9.35 13.27
CA ASN A 217 8.81 -8.08 13.85
C ASN A 217 9.39 -8.23 15.27
N MET A 218 8.81 -9.10 16.10
CA MET A 218 9.35 -9.37 17.44
C MET A 218 10.73 -10.02 17.39
N ARG A 219 10.97 -10.92 16.43
CA ARG A 219 12.29 -11.54 16.23
C ARG A 219 13.38 -10.49 15.99
N PHE A 220 13.06 -9.43 15.26
CA PHE A 220 13.99 -8.33 15.06
C PHE A 220 14.33 -7.61 16.37
N LEU A 221 13.32 -7.30 17.20
CA LEU A 221 13.55 -6.63 18.49
C LEU A 221 14.38 -7.51 19.42
N ILE A 222 14.08 -8.82 19.49
CA ILE A 222 14.85 -9.76 20.30
C ILE A 222 16.32 -9.74 19.91
N ASN A 223 16.64 -9.78 18.61
CA ASN A 223 18.02 -9.75 18.11
C ASN A 223 18.78 -8.43 18.35
N ILE A 224 18.10 -7.34 18.72
CA ILE A 224 18.78 -6.10 19.12
C ILE A 224 19.21 -6.17 20.59
N TYR A 225 18.35 -6.76 21.44
CA TYR A 225 18.54 -6.74 22.89
C TYR A 225 19.28 -7.97 23.43
N TYR A 226 19.36 -9.05 22.65
CA TYR A 226 20.08 -10.29 22.95
C TYR A 226 20.96 -10.69 21.77
#